data_AF-A0A023JAF9-F1
#
_entry.id   AF-A0A023JAF9-F1
#
_cell.length_a   1.000
_cell.length_b   1.000
_cell.length_c   1.000
_cell.angle_alpha   90.00
_cell.angle_beta   90.00
_cell.angle_gamma   90.00
#
_symmetry.space_group_name_H-M   'P 1'
#
loop_
_entity.id
_entity.type
_entity.pdbx_description
1 polymer ?
#
loop_
_entity_poly.entity_id
_entity_poly.type
_entity_poly.pdbx_seq_one_letter_code
_entity_poly.pdbx_strand_id
1 'polypeptide(L)'
;MKVLLTFLVVVVAVEAAYQENACSSYEHSDYGCTGQCMDNGATACPGGNTISGLCPQQANHVKCCFTADSDTECTSYNHPTAGSVGHCIDTSSCPNGYYISGLCPTKAAGIKCCFDKPTGTCGSGGGVGTQPGPVPSDCMACICEVESNCNENIGCRWDVNSDSCGPFQIKNDYYSDAKLMSNNLGTDWVSCTTEQECAERTVQAYMSRYATSSRIGYTPGCEEFARIHNGGPNGYLYSSTDGYWSKVSACL
;
A
#
# COMPACT_ATOMS: atom_id res chain seq x y z
N MET A 1 -0.40 -59.71 29.89
CA MET A 1 -1.26 -58.58 29.50
C MET A 1 -0.39 -57.57 28.77
N LYS A 2 -0.45 -57.54 27.43
CA LYS A 2 0.25 -56.52 26.62
C LYS A 2 -0.84 -55.57 26.10
N VAL A 3 -0.86 -54.36 26.64
CA VAL A 3 -1.77 -53.29 26.26
C VAL A 3 -1.42 -52.86 24.84
N LEU A 4 -2.35 -53.07 23.91
CA LEU A 4 -2.24 -52.58 22.54
C LEU A 4 -2.57 -51.08 22.58
N LEU A 5 -1.56 -50.22 22.56
CA LEU A 5 -1.73 -48.78 22.50
C LEU A 5 -1.94 -48.37 21.04
N THR A 6 -3.19 -48.26 20.62
CA THR A 6 -3.54 -47.75 19.29
C THR A 6 -3.30 -46.24 19.28
N PHE A 7 -2.17 -45.80 18.70
CA PHE A 7 -1.94 -44.39 18.43
C PHE A 7 -2.94 -43.92 17.37
N LEU A 8 -3.95 -43.17 17.82
CA LEU A 8 -4.82 -42.40 16.93
C LEU A 8 -3.97 -41.25 16.36
N VAL A 9 -3.44 -41.42 15.15
CA VAL A 9 -2.81 -40.31 14.42
C VAL A 9 -3.94 -39.40 13.97
N VAL A 10 -4.22 -38.36 14.76
CA VAL A 10 -5.06 -37.24 14.32
C VAL A 10 -4.23 -36.50 13.27
N VAL A 11 -4.44 -36.82 12.00
CA VAL A 11 -3.99 -35.97 10.90
C VAL A 11 -4.83 -34.71 11.00
N VAL A 12 -4.31 -33.69 11.67
CA VAL A 12 -4.84 -32.33 11.52
C VAL A 12 -4.58 -31.97 10.07
N ALA A 13 -5.63 -32.02 9.25
CA ALA A 13 -5.58 -31.49 7.90
C ALA A 13 -5.42 -29.97 8.05
N VAL A 14 -4.17 -29.51 8.06
CA VAL A 14 -3.87 -28.11 7.86
C VAL A 14 -4.15 -27.90 6.38
N GLU A 15 -5.25 -27.24 6.04
CA GLU A 15 -5.49 -26.75 4.69
C GLU A 15 -4.34 -25.81 4.35
N ALA A 16 -3.34 -26.32 3.63
CA ALA A 16 -2.16 -25.56 3.29
C ALA A 16 -2.54 -24.62 2.15
N ALA A 17 -2.87 -23.38 2.47
CA ALA A 17 -2.82 -22.31 1.50
C ALA A 17 -1.36 -22.16 1.04
N TYR A 18 -1.12 -22.28 -0.26
CA TYR A 18 0.19 -22.08 -0.85
C TYR A 18 0.31 -20.63 -1.31
N GLN A 19 1.37 -19.94 -0.86
CA GLN A 19 1.60 -18.55 -1.26
C GLN A 19 2.46 -18.52 -2.53
N GLU A 20 1.84 -18.21 -3.68
CA GLU A 20 2.54 -18.03 -4.96
C GLU A 20 2.28 -16.64 -5.53
N ASN A 21 3.37 -15.95 -5.92
CA ASN A 21 3.30 -14.62 -6.51
C ASN A 21 2.37 -14.57 -7.73
N ALA A 22 2.33 -15.61 -8.56
CA ALA A 22 1.47 -15.65 -9.74
C ALA A 22 -0.04 -15.59 -9.40
N CYS A 23 -0.46 -16.07 -8.22
CA CYS A 23 -1.84 -16.01 -7.76
C CYS A 23 -2.11 -14.77 -6.89
N SER A 24 -1.17 -14.42 -6.00
CA SER A 24 -1.31 -13.31 -5.06
C SER A 24 -1.01 -11.92 -5.64
N SER A 25 -0.59 -11.83 -6.91
CA SER A 25 -0.34 -10.57 -7.61
C SER A 25 -1.15 -10.42 -8.90
N TYR A 26 -2.03 -11.39 -9.19
CA TYR A 26 -2.84 -11.38 -10.40
C TYR A 26 -4.00 -10.41 -10.28
N GLU A 27 -4.11 -9.49 -11.25
CA GLU A 27 -5.22 -8.54 -11.38
C GLU A 27 -6.41 -9.18 -12.08
N HIS A 28 -7.39 -9.67 -11.31
CA HIS A 28 -8.67 -10.03 -11.91
C HIS A 28 -9.61 -8.82 -11.96
N SER A 29 -10.16 -8.52 -13.14
CA SER A 29 -11.07 -7.39 -13.38
C SER A 29 -12.28 -7.36 -12.46
N ASP A 30 -12.73 -8.54 -12.02
CA ASP A 30 -13.96 -8.68 -11.22
C ASP A 30 -13.68 -9.04 -9.75
N TYR A 31 -12.47 -9.49 -9.39
CA TYR A 31 -12.19 -10.12 -8.08
C TYR A 31 -10.96 -9.58 -7.33
N GLY A 32 -10.23 -8.61 -7.88
CA GLY A 32 -9.09 -7.97 -7.19
C GLY A 32 -7.83 -8.84 -7.13
N CYS A 33 -6.88 -8.46 -6.26
CA CYS A 33 -5.49 -8.96 -6.27
C CYS A 33 -5.19 -10.06 -5.26
N THR A 34 -6.13 -10.36 -4.37
CA THR A 34 -5.88 -11.15 -3.17
C THR A 34 -6.21 -12.63 -3.42
N GLY A 35 -5.58 -13.20 -4.45
CA GLY A 35 -5.67 -14.62 -4.76
C GLY A 35 -4.80 -15.49 -3.83
N GLN A 36 -5.30 -16.66 -3.44
CA GLN A 36 -4.53 -17.69 -2.74
C GLN A 36 -4.66 -19.06 -3.43
N CYS A 37 -3.57 -19.82 -3.51
CA CYS A 37 -3.59 -21.16 -4.08
C CYS A 37 -4.12 -22.16 -3.05
N MET A 38 -5.21 -22.87 -3.37
CA MET A 38 -5.85 -23.85 -2.47
C MET A 38 -6.06 -25.22 -3.14
N ASP A 39 -5.93 -26.27 -2.34
CA ASP A 39 -5.77 -27.67 -2.77
C ASP A 39 -7.06 -28.40 -3.19
N ASN A 40 -8.20 -27.70 -3.32
CA ASN A 40 -9.51 -28.35 -3.55
C ASN A 40 -10.46 -27.60 -4.51
N GLY A 41 -9.94 -26.81 -5.45
CA GLY A 41 -10.71 -26.19 -6.53
C GLY A 41 -11.98 -25.42 -6.10
N ALA A 42 -12.90 -25.16 -7.04
CA ALA A 42 -14.09 -24.30 -6.86
C ALA A 42 -14.99 -24.63 -5.65
N THR A 43 -14.87 -25.84 -5.08
CA THR A 43 -15.61 -26.29 -3.89
C THR A 43 -15.01 -25.77 -2.58
N ALA A 44 -13.71 -25.50 -2.53
CA ALA A 44 -13.01 -24.94 -1.38
C ALA A 44 -12.79 -23.42 -1.48
N CYS A 45 -12.81 -22.87 -2.70
CA CYS A 45 -12.74 -21.43 -2.89
C CYS A 45 -14.04 -20.77 -2.41
N PRO A 46 -13.97 -19.72 -1.56
CA PRO A 46 -15.14 -18.92 -1.23
C PRO A 46 -15.85 -18.47 -2.51
N GLY A 47 -17.17 -18.68 -2.62
CA GLY A 47 -17.99 -18.27 -3.77
C GLY A 47 -17.68 -18.92 -5.12
N GLY A 48 -16.77 -19.91 -5.19
CA GLY A 48 -16.42 -20.59 -6.45
C GLY A 48 -15.58 -19.77 -7.43
N ASN A 49 -15.05 -18.62 -7.01
CA ASN A 49 -14.26 -17.73 -7.86
C ASN A 49 -12.83 -18.27 -8.03
N THR A 50 -12.58 -18.94 -9.16
CA THR A 50 -11.31 -19.63 -9.41
C THR A 50 -10.69 -19.27 -10.74
N ILE A 51 -9.36 -19.20 -10.78
CA ILE A 51 -8.57 -19.12 -12.02
C ILE A 51 -7.57 -20.27 -12.05
N SER A 52 -7.54 -20.97 -13.19
CA SER A 52 -6.57 -22.03 -13.45
C SER A 52 -5.27 -21.47 -14.02
N GLY A 53 -4.13 -22.10 -13.70
CA GLY A 53 -2.83 -21.76 -14.28
C GLY A 53 -2.02 -20.70 -13.53
N LEU A 54 -2.59 -20.11 -12.45
CA LEU A 54 -1.91 -19.12 -11.61
C LEU A 54 -1.20 -19.73 -10.38
N CYS A 55 -1.17 -21.06 -10.28
CA CYS A 55 -0.41 -21.81 -9.25
C CYS A 55 0.54 -22.81 -9.94
N PRO A 56 1.50 -22.34 -10.78
CA PRO A 56 2.32 -23.21 -11.62
C PRO A 56 3.25 -24.15 -10.85
N GLN A 57 3.57 -23.86 -9.58
CA GLN A 57 4.43 -24.74 -8.77
C GLN A 57 3.63 -25.83 -8.05
N GLN A 58 2.30 -25.79 -8.11
CA GLN A 58 1.43 -26.78 -7.47
C GLN A 58 0.90 -27.82 -8.46
N ALA A 59 0.33 -28.90 -7.90
CA ALA A 59 -0.35 -29.92 -8.68
C ALA A 59 -1.60 -29.36 -9.39
N ASN A 60 -2.01 -29.98 -10.50
CA ASN A 60 -3.09 -29.48 -11.37
C ASN A 60 -4.46 -29.23 -10.70
N HIS A 61 -4.69 -29.81 -9.52
CA HIS A 61 -5.90 -29.64 -8.73
C HIS A 61 -5.90 -28.37 -7.86
N VAL A 62 -4.74 -27.74 -7.67
CA VAL A 62 -4.63 -26.46 -6.98
C VAL A 62 -5.05 -25.33 -7.92
N LYS A 63 -5.98 -24.50 -7.44
CA LYS A 63 -6.49 -23.34 -8.17
C LYS A 63 -6.23 -22.07 -7.38
N CYS A 64 -6.09 -20.96 -8.11
CA CYS A 64 -6.04 -19.65 -7.49
C CYS A 64 -7.48 -19.24 -7.12
N CYS A 65 -7.77 -19.23 -5.83
CA CYS A 65 -9.04 -18.80 -5.27
C CYS A 65 -8.97 -17.30 -4.96
N PHE A 66 -9.98 -16.57 -5.39
CA PHE A 66 -10.17 -15.18 -4.95
C PHE A 66 -11.17 -15.15 -3.82
N THR A 67 -10.98 -14.23 -2.86
CA THR A 67 -11.97 -14.03 -1.80
C THR A 67 -13.27 -13.50 -2.42
N ALA A 68 -14.37 -14.20 -2.19
CA ALA A 68 -15.66 -13.89 -2.80
C ALA A 68 -16.64 -13.17 -1.87
N ASP A 69 -17.59 -12.50 -2.52
CA ASP A 69 -18.86 -12.01 -2.02
C ASP A 69 -18.80 -10.98 -0.90
N SER A 70 -18.50 -9.75 -1.31
CA SER A 70 -18.79 -8.56 -0.51
C SER A 70 -20.11 -7.95 -0.96
N ASP A 71 -20.84 -7.37 -0.02
CA ASP A 71 -22.10 -6.70 -0.35
C ASP A 71 -21.83 -5.43 -1.17
N THR A 72 -22.79 -5.03 -2.01
CA THR A 72 -22.64 -3.84 -2.87
C THR A 72 -22.30 -2.60 -2.06
N GLU A 73 -22.83 -2.49 -0.84
CA GLU A 73 -22.55 -1.42 0.10
C GLU A 73 -21.07 -1.38 0.54
N CYS A 74 -20.41 -2.53 0.65
CA CYS A 74 -18.99 -2.63 0.96
C CYS A 74 -18.11 -2.33 -0.25
N THR A 75 -18.49 -2.84 -1.42
CA THR A 75 -17.70 -2.69 -2.66
C THR A 75 -17.88 -1.34 -3.37
N SER A 76 -18.92 -0.58 -3.03
CA SER A 76 -19.18 0.76 -3.61
C SER A 76 -18.86 1.91 -2.65
N TYR A 77 -18.51 1.61 -1.40
CA TYR A 77 -18.16 2.64 -0.42
C TYR A 77 -16.76 3.18 -0.68
N ASN A 78 -16.66 4.46 -1.03
CA ASN A 78 -15.39 5.14 -1.19
C ASN A 78 -14.83 5.57 0.18
N HIS A 79 -13.90 4.78 0.73
CA HIS A 79 -13.29 5.08 2.02
C HIS A 79 -12.36 6.31 1.92
N PRO A 80 -12.51 7.32 2.82
CA PRO A 80 -11.74 8.57 2.75
C PRO A 80 -10.21 8.40 2.71
N THR A 81 -9.70 7.31 3.28
CA THR A 81 -8.26 7.00 3.36
C THR A 81 -7.85 5.68 2.72
N ALA A 82 -8.82 4.82 2.35
CA ALA A 82 -8.56 3.44 1.94
C ALA A 82 -9.10 3.10 0.54
N GLY A 83 -9.74 4.05 -0.14
CA GLY A 83 -10.28 3.85 -1.48
C GLY A 83 -11.57 3.03 -1.49
N SER A 84 -12.00 2.62 -2.68
CA SER A 84 -13.35 2.08 -2.90
C SER A 84 -13.46 0.54 -2.85
N VAL A 85 -12.36 -0.17 -2.66
CA VAL A 85 -12.33 -1.64 -2.76
C VAL A 85 -12.41 -2.24 -1.35
N GLY A 86 -13.63 -2.30 -0.81
CA GLY A 86 -13.91 -2.94 0.47
C GLY A 86 -14.29 -4.42 0.31
N HIS A 87 -13.91 -5.25 1.29
CA HIS A 87 -14.26 -6.66 1.36
C HIS A 87 -14.88 -7.07 2.70
N CYS A 88 -15.93 -7.90 2.64
CA CYS A 88 -16.63 -8.42 3.81
C CYS A 88 -15.91 -9.65 4.40
N ILE A 89 -15.04 -9.44 5.40
CA ILE A 89 -14.34 -10.52 6.11
C ILE A 89 -14.43 -10.35 7.63
N ASP A 90 -13.93 -11.33 8.39
CA ASP A 90 -13.92 -11.27 9.86
C ASP A 90 -13.00 -10.15 10.37
N THR A 91 -13.42 -9.45 11.43
CA THR A 91 -12.64 -8.36 12.05
C THR A 91 -11.21 -8.73 12.44
N SER A 92 -10.99 -9.99 12.84
CA SER A 92 -9.66 -10.50 13.21
C SER A 92 -8.71 -10.60 12.02
N SER A 93 -9.25 -10.62 10.81
CA SER A 93 -8.53 -10.75 9.55
C SER A 93 -8.42 -9.43 8.78
N CYS A 94 -9.00 -8.33 9.29
CA CYS A 94 -8.87 -7.03 8.64
C CYS A 94 -7.42 -6.51 8.73
N PRO A 95 -6.78 -6.16 7.60
CA PRO A 95 -5.46 -5.54 7.61
C PRO A 95 -5.47 -4.21 8.37
N ASN A 96 -4.49 -4.02 9.26
CA ASN A 96 -4.31 -2.79 10.05
C ASN A 96 -5.52 -2.37 10.91
N GLY A 97 -6.51 -3.24 11.10
CA GLY A 97 -7.72 -2.94 11.85
C GLY A 97 -8.66 -1.92 11.19
N TYR A 98 -8.53 -1.67 9.87
CA TYR A 98 -9.42 -0.77 9.15
C TYR A 98 -10.69 -1.49 8.69
N TYR A 99 -11.80 -1.23 9.38
CA TYR A 99 -13.10 -1.79 9.02
C TYR A 99 -14.26 -0.84 9.30
N ILE A 100 -15.33 -1.01 8.53
CA ILE A 100 -16.61 -0.33 8.73
C ILE A 100 -17.70 -1.37 9.00
N SER A 101 -18.50 -1.07 10.04
CA SER A 101 -19.68 -1.85 10.38
C SER A 101 -20.87 -1.45 9.53
N GLY A 102 -21.74 -2.42 9.21
CA GLY A 102 -23.02 -2.16 8.53
C GLY A 102 -22.95 -2.13 7.01
N LEU A 103 -21.77 -2.23 6.40
CA LEU A 103 -21.59 -2.34 4.95
C LEU A 103 -21.62 -3.79 4.44
N CYS A 104 -21.79 -4.76 5.34
CA CYS A 104 -21.95 -6.18 5.01
C CYS A 104 -23.29 -6.71 5.56
N PRO A 105 -24.45 -6.14 5.14
CA PRO A 105 -25.75 -6.49 5.68
C PRO A 105 -26.18 -7.94 5.47
N THR A 106 -25.65 -8.64 4.47
CA THR A 106 -26.01 -10.04 4.20
C THR A 106 -25.18 -11.03 5.03
N LYS A 107 -24.17 -10.54 5.76
CA LYS A 107 -23.18 -11.36 6.45
C LYS A 107 -23.46 -11.47 7.95
N ALA A 108 -22.81 -12.46 8.58
CA ALA A 108 -22.90 -12.66 10.03
C ALA A 108 -22.34 -11.45 10.81
N ALA A 109 -22.79 -11.26 12.05
CA ALA A 109 -22.45 -10.09 12.85
C ALA A 109 -20.95 -9.84 13.07
N GLY A 110 -20.10 -10.88 12.99
CA GLY A 110 -18.64 -10.78 13.09
C GLY A 110 -17.92 -10.32 11.81
N ILE A 111 -18.64 -10.29 10.68
CA ILE A 111 -18.12 -9.84 9.40
C ILE A 111 -18.29 -8.33 9.28
N LYS A 112 -17.23 -7.65 8.85
CA LYS A 112 -17.18 -6.21 8.61
C LYS A 112 -16.59 -5.95 7.24
N CYS A 113 -16.88 -4.76 6.71
CA CYS A 113 -16.25 -4.32 5.47
C CYS A 113 -14.85 -3.83 5.81
N CYS A 114 -13.85 -4.67 5.59
CA CYS A 114 -12.45 -4.32 5.73
C CYS A 114 -11.99 -3.67 4.42
N PHE A 115 -11.15 -2.65 4.51
CA PHE A 115 -10.58 -2.02 3.33
C PHE A 115 -9.11 -2.41 3.25
N ASP A 116 -8.71 -2.96 2.11
CA ASP A 116 -7.30 -3.00 1.77
C ASP A 116 -6.85 -1.56 1.49
N LYS A 117 -5.61 -1.23 1.85
CA LYS A 117 -5.01 0.08 1.55
C LYS A 117 -5.15 0.37 0.04
N PRO A 118 -5.30 1.65 -0.37
CA PRO A 118 -6.01 2.05 -1.58
C PRO A 118 -5.38 1.60 -2.90
N THR A 119 -6.30 1.35 -3.83
CA THR A 119 -6.23 1.40 -5.30
C THR A 119 -4.82 1.53 -5.90
N GLY A 120 -4.37 0.45 -6.55
CA GLY A 120 -3.26 0.51 -7.50
C GLY A 120 -2.38 -0.73 -7.65
N THR A 121 -2.57 -1.81 -6.90
CA THR A 121 -1.57 -2.90 -6.89
C THR A 121 -2.16 -4.29 -7.00
N CYS A 122 -2.66 -4.63 -8.19
CA CYS A 122 -2.56 -6.00 -8.65
C CYS A 122 -1.44 -6.07 -9.69
N GLY A 123 -0.20 -6.29 -9.24
CA GLY A 123 0.92 -6.61 -10.11
C GLY A 123 1.57 -5.42 -10.85
N SER A 124 2.55 -4.80 -10.19
CA SER A 124 3.81 -4.54 -10.89
C SER A 124 4.90 -5.28 -10.14
N GLY A 125 5.29 -6.43 -10.70
CA GLY A 125 6.52 -7.09 -10.30
C GLY A 125 7.69 -6.18 -10.65
N GLY A 126 8.47 -5.82 -9.64
CA GLY A 126 9.61 -4.90 -9.73
C GLY A 126 9.45 -3.88 -8.61
N GLY A 127 10.23 -4.04 -7.55
CA GLY A 127 9.94 -3.41 -6.25
C GLY A 127 9.82 -1.90 -6.32
N VAL A 128 8.81 -1.37 -5.63
CA VAL A 128 8.77 -0.08 -4.93
C VAL A 128 7.59 -0.17 -3.97
N GLY A 129 7.85 -0.43 -2.69
CA GLY A 129 6.88 -0.35 -1.61
C GLY A 129 6.41 1.08 -1.36
N THR A 130 5.36 1.49 -2.06
CA THR A 130 4.58 2.67 -1.71
C THR A 130 3.55 2.30 -0.62
N GLN A 131 3.66 2.91 0.55
CA GLN A 131 2.49 3.05 1.43
C GLN A 131 1.56 4.08 0.80
N PRO A 132 0.26 3.80 0.66
CA PRO A 132 -0.65 4.82 0.16
C PRO A 132 -0.80 6.02 1.09
N GLY A 133 -0.53 7.19 0.55
CA GLY A 133 -0.71 8.49 1.18
C GLY A 133 -1.30 9.48 0.17
N PRO A 134 -1.36 10.78 0.51
CA PRO A 134 -2.02 11.79 -0.32
C PRO A 134 -1.35 12.07 -1.66
N VAL A 135 -0.07 11.69 -1.85
CA VAL A 135 0.69 11.94 -3.08
C VAL A 135 0.43 10.82 -4.10
N PRO A 136 -0.12 11.13 -5.28
CA PRO A 136 -0.27 10.17 -6.38
C PRO A 136 1.08 9.60 -6.86
N SER A 137 1.07 8.39 -7.43
CA SER A 137 2.30 7.68 -7.81
C SER A 137 3.08 8.37 -8.94
N ASP A 138 2.40 8.92 -9.94
CA ASP A 138 2.99 9.74 -11.00
C ASP A 138 3.68 10.99 -10.44
N CYS A 139 3.02 11.67 -9.50
CA CYS A 139 3.59 12.81 -8.79
C CYS A 139 4.83 12.42 -7.97
N MET A 140 4.75 11.32 -7.22
CA MET A 140 5.87 10.81 -6.43
C MET A 140 7.08 10.48 -7.33
N ALA A 141 6.84 9.79 -8.44
CA ALA A 141 7.88 9.46 -9.41
C ALA A 141 8.55 10.71 -9.98
N CYS A 142 7.77 11.73 -10.36
CA CYS A 142 8.34 12.95 -10.93
C CYS A 142 9.09 13.83 -9.92
N ILE A 143 8.66 13.87 -8.65
CA ILE A 143 9.43 14.52 -7.59
C ILE A 143 10.80 13.83 -7.46
N CYS A 144 10.80 12.50 -7.36
CA CYS A 144 12.01 11.68 -7.27
C CYS A 144 12.96 11.88 -8.46
N GLU A 145 12.44 11.92 -9.68
CA GLU A 145 13.21 12.18 -10.90
C GLU A 145 13.83 13.58 -10.89
N VAL A 146 13.07 14.60 -10.49
CA VAL A 146 13.58 15.99 -10.43
C VAL A 146 14.63 16.19 -9.34
N GLU A 147 14.50 15.50 -8.20
CA GLU A 147 15.44 15.63 -7.08
C GLU A 147 16.80 14.98 -7.37
N SER A 148 16.82 13.80 -8.00
CA SER A 148 18.06 13.03 -8.14
C SER A 148 18.15 12.13 -9.37
N ASN A 149 17.17 12.19 -10.28
CA ASN A 149 16.87 11.13 -11.26
C ASN A 149 16.59 9.78 -10.56
N CYS A 150 15.83 9.83 -9.47
CA CYS A 150 15.53 8.68 -8.62
C CYS A 150 16.74 7.83 -8.20
N ASN A 151 17.86 8.48 -7.91
CA ASN A 151 19.10 7.78 -7.62
C ASN A 151 19.22 7.42 -6.13
N GLU A 152 18.85 6.19 -5.78
CA GLU A 152 19.00 5.63 -4.42
C GLU A 152 20.46 5.66 -3.90
N ASN A 153 21.44 5.65 -4.80
CA ASN A 153 22.87 5.61 -4.45
C ASN A 153 23.51 7.00 -4.32
N ILE A 154 22.72 8.10 -4.42
CA ILE A 154 23.27 9.46 -4.34
C ILE A 154 23.83 9.81 -2.96
N GLY A 155 23.38 9.10 -1.92
CA GLY A 155 23.73 9.35 -0.52
C GLY A 155 23.22 10.70 -0.03
N CYS A 156 23.97 11.34 0.87
CA CYS A 156 23.67 12.70 1.33
C CYS A 156 24.55 13.72 0.59
N ARG A 157 23.95 14.85 0.20
CA ARG A 157 24.62 15.97 -0.45
C ARG A 157 24.37 17.24 0.35
N TRP A 158 25.44 18.01 0.56
CA TRP A 158 25.34 19.31 1.19
C TRP A 158 24.59 20.28 0.28
N ASP A 159 23.44 20.78 0.73
CA ASP A 159 22.60 21.73 0.01
C ASP A 159 21.92 22.74 0.95
N VAL A 160 22.13 24.03 0.69
CA VAL A 160 21.62 25.17 1.49
C VAL A 160 21.68 24.93 3.00
N ASN A 161 22.89 25.02 3.57
CA ASN A 161 23.17 24.98 5.01
C ASN A 161 22.91 23.65 5.74
N SER A 162 22.53 22.57 5.05
CA SER A 162 22.35 21.25 5.64
C SER A 162 22.55 20.14 4.60
N ASP A 163 22.63 18.90 5.04
CA ASP A 163 22.59 17.75 4.13
C ASP A 163 21.15 17.42 3.69
N SER A 164 21.01 17.00 2.44
CA SER A 164 19.82 16.43 1.81
C SER A 164 20.15 15.01 1.35
N CYS A 165 19.32 14.01 1.72
CA CYS A 165 19.68 12.60 1.55
C CYS A 165 18.74 11.84 0.61
N GLY A 166 19.34 10.94 -0.17
CA GLY A 166 18.66 9.90 -0.95
C GLY A 166 17.87 10.41 -2.17
N PRO A 167 16.99 9.56 -2.73
CA PRO A 167 16.36 9.80 -4.03
C PRO A 167 15.47 11.04 -4.05
N PHE A 168 14.94 11.43 -2.90
CA PHE A 168 14.08 12.60 -2.73
C PHE A 168 14.79 13.81 -2.10
N GLN A 169 16.11 13.73 -1.87
CA GLN A 169 16.91 14.80 -1.25
C GLN A 169 16.28 15.35 0.05
N ILE A 170 15.86 14.45 0.94
CA ILE A 170 15.13 14.79 2.17
C ILE A 170 16.09 15.28 3.25
N LYS A 171 15.77 16.42 3.89
CA LYS A 171 16.50 16.99 5.04
C LYS A 171 16.05 16.42 6.38
N ASN A 172 16.87 16.54 7.42
CA ASN A 172 16.56 16.00 8.76
C ASN A 172 15.27 16.61 9.37
N ASP A 173 15.08 17.92 9.24
CA ASP A 173 13.87 18.57 9.77
C ASP A 173 12.61 18.10 9.05
N TYR A 174 12.72 17.85 7.73
CA TYR A 174 11.64 17.26 6.93
C TYR A 174 11.26 15.88 7.46
N TYR A 175 12.26 15.01 7.66
CA TYR A 175 12.06 13.68 8.21
C TYR A 175 11.49 13.71 9.64
N SER A 176 11.97 14.62 10.49
CA SER A 176 11.49 14.79 11.86
C SER A 176 10.01 15.15 11.92
N ASP A 177 9.56 16.02 11.02
CA ASP A 177 8.14 16.36 10.89
C ASP A 177 7.30 15.21 10.33
N ALA A 178 7.82 14.48 9.33
CA ALA A 178 7.16 13.32 8.75
C ALA A 178 6.90 12.23 9.81
N LYS A 179 7.82 12.04 10.76
CA LYS A 179 7.64 11.09 11.88
C LYS A 179 6.45 11.39 12.77
N LEU A 180 5.97 12.62 12.80
CA LEU A 180 4.76 12.97 13.56
C LEU A 180 3.48 12.42 12.90
N MET A 181 3.57 11.97 11.65
CA MET A 181 2.46 11.39 10.89
C MET A 181 2.63 9.89 10.59
N SER A 182 3.80 9.30 10.86
CA SER A 182 4.08 7.89 10.59
C SER A 182 4.98 7.29 11.67
N ASN A 183 4.56 6.16 12.22
CA ASN A 183 5.36 5.36 13.15
C ASN A 183 6.32 4.38 12.43
N ASN A 184 6.29 4.34 11.10
CA ASN A 184 7.03 3.38 10.28
C ASN A 184 8.14 4.05 9.45
N LEU A 185 8.83 5.04 10.02
CA LEU A 185 10.01 5.68 9.39
C LEU A 185 11.33 5.34 10.10
N GLY A 186 11.26 4.51 11.15
CA GLY A 186 12.42 4.18 11.99
C GLY A 186 12.93 5.35 12.84
N THR A 187 14.15 5.21 13.34
CA THR A 187 14.80 6.20 14.21
C THR A 187 15.89 7.01 13.52
N ASP A 188 16.49 6.48 12.45
CA ASP A 188 17.62 7.10 11.77
C ASP A 188 17.18 7.73 10.44
N TRP A 189 17.38 9.05 10.34
CA TRP A 189 17.00 9.85 9.18
C TRP A 189 17.72 9.38 7.91
N VAL A 190 19.04 9.20 7.97
CA VAL A 190 19.84 8.86 6.79
C VAL A 190 19.46 7.49 6.27
N SER A 191 19.48 6.47 7.15
CA SER A 191 19.14 5.08 6.79
C SER A 191 17.76 4.95 6.17
N CYS A 192 16.77 5.73 6.66
CA CYS A 192 15.44 5.74 6.05
C CYS A 192 15.44 6.49 4.71
N THR A 193 15.97 7.70 4.66
CA THR A 193 15.81 8.55 3.48
C THR A 193 16.68 8.15 2.30
N THR A 194 17.69 7.30 2.50
CA THR A 194 18.46 6.65 1.41
C THR A 194 17.86 5.33 0.93
N GLU A 195 16.77 4.85 1.53
CA GLU A 195 16.06 3.65 1.10
C GLU A 195 14.75 4.06 0.41
N GLN A 196 14.49 3.58 -0.80
CA GLN A 196 13.39 4.07 -1.66
C GLN A 196 12.04 4.06 -0.94
N GLU A 197 11.65 2.93 -0.35
CA GLU A 197 10.33 2.77 0.27
C GLU A 197 10.17 3.64 1.52
N CYS A 198 11.23 3.81 2.31
CA CYS A 198 11.21 4.65 3.49
C CYS A 198 11.27 6.14 3.14
N ALA A 199 11.98 6.52 2.08
CA ALA A 199 11.98 7.88 1.55
C ALA A 199 10.58 8.27 1.02
N GLU A 200 9.93 7.41 0.25
CA GLU A 200 8.55 7.63 -0.21
C GLU A 200 7.56 7.74 0.94
N ARG A 201 7.65 6.84 1.93
CA ARG A 201 6.86 6.93 3.16
C ARG A 201 7.08 8.25 3.88
N THR A 202 8.32 8.76 3.88
CA THR A 202 8.66 10.05 4.48
C THR A 202 7.98 11.20 3.74
N VAL A 203 7.99 11.19 2.39
CA VAL A 203 7.28 12.20 1.59
C VAL A 203 5.78 12.12 1.83
N GLN A 204 5.17 10.93 1.78
CA GLN A 204 3.74 10.75 2.04
C GLN A 204 3.32 11.27 3.42
N ALA A 205 4.12 10.96 4.45
CA ALA A 205 3.86 11.38 5.82
C ALA A 205 4.00 12.91 5.98
N TYR A 206 4.99 13.52 5.33
CA TYR A 206 5.16 14.98 5.33
C TYR A 206 4.00 15.69 4.63
N MET A 207 3.55 15.18 3.49
CA MET A 207 2.38 15.73 2.79
C MET A 207 1.09 15.54 3.60
N SER A 208 0.95 14.42 4.30
CA SER A 208 -0.18 14.20 5.22
C SER A 208 -0.24 15.24 6.35
N ARG A 209 0.91 15.83 6.70
CA ARG A 209 1.00 16.92 7.69
C ARG A 209 0.66 18.27 7.10
N TYR A 210 1.26 18.60 5.94
CA TYR A 210 1.31 19.98 5.45
C TYR A 210 0.46 20.25 4.22
N ALA A 211 0.20 19.25 3.40
CA ALA A 211 -0.63 19.35 2.21
C ALA A 211 -2.04 18.83 2.51
N THR A 212 -2.77 19.56 3.36
CA THR A 212 -4.15 19.23 3.74
C THR A 212 -5.11 20.34 3.35
N SER A 213 -6.33 19.98 2.95
CA SER A 213 -7.33 20.98 2.53
C SER A 213 -7.69 21.95 3.64
N SER A 214 -7.62 21.54 4.91
CA SER A 214 -7.87 22.42 6.05
C SER A 214 -6.78 23.47 6.26
N ARG A 215 -5.54 23.18 5.85
CA ARG A 215 -4.40 24.10 5.97
C ARG A 215 -4.26 25.00 4.75
N ILE A 216 -4.49 24.45 3.56
CA ILE A 216 -4.29 25.14 2.28
C ILE A 216 -5.56 25.90 1.85
N GLY A 217 -6.75 25.43 2.23
CA GLY A 217 -8.04 26.02 1.85
C GLY A 217 -8.70 25.38 0.63
N TYR A 218 -8.03 24.44 -0.03
CA TYR A 218 -8.55 23.65 -1.15
C TYR A 218 -7.85 22.28 -1.22
N THR A 219 -8.40 21.34 -2.00
CA THR A 219 -7.79 20.01 -2.20
C THR A 219 -6.46 20.13 -2.92
N PRO A 220 -5.33 19.76 -2.30
CA PRO A 220 -4.01 19.89 -2.91
C PRO A 220 -3.82 18.89 -4.05
N GLY A 221 -3.18 19.34 -5.13
CA GLY A 221 -2.73 18.50 -6.24
C GLY A 221 -1.21 18.32 -6.24
N CYS A 222 -0.68 17.77 -7.33
CA CYS A 222 0.76 17.55 -7.46
C CYS A 222 1.57 18.85 -7.41
N GLU A 223 1.02 19.97 -7.87
CA GLU A 223 1.67 21.28 -7.73
C GLU A 223 1.95 21.60 -6.26
N GLU A 224 0.95 21.50 -5.38
CA GLU A 224 1.14 21.76 -3.96
C GLU A 224 2.14 20.78 -3.34
N PHE A 225 2.06 19.48 -3.65
CA PHE A 225 2.99 18.49 -3.12
C PHE A 225 4.43 18.80 -3.53
N ALA A 226 4.68 19.05 -4.82
CA ALA A 226 6.01 19.37 -5.33
C ALA A 226 6.57 20.65 -4.71
N ARG A 227 5.75 21.70 -4.62
CA ARG A 227 6.18 22.99 -4.07
C ARG A 227 6.42 22.92 -2.56
N ILE A 228 5.64 22.13 -1.83
CA ILE A 228 5.85 21.87 -0.40
C ILE A 228 7.11 21.02 -0.18
N HIS A 229 7.38 20.05 -1.06
CA HIS A 229 8.61 19.25 -1.01
C HIS A 229 9.84 20.15 -1.12
N ASN A 230 9.86 21.03 -2.12
CA ASN A 230 10.99 21.92 -2.39
C ASN A 230 11.11 23.11 -1.42
N GLY A 231 10.00 23.69 -1.00
CA GLY A 231 9.97 24.95 -0.23
C GLY A 231 9.61 24.79 1.25
N GLY A 232 9.42 23.56 1.75
CA GLY A 232 8.93 23.28 3.09
C GLY A 232 7.43 23.58 3.24
N PRO A 233 6.91 23.71 4.49
CA PRO A 233 5.46 23.68 4.75
C PRO A 233 4.65 24.72 3.95
N ASN A 234 5.22 25.90 3.71
CA ASN A 234 4.59 27.00 2.98
C ASN A 234 5.12 27.16 1.55
N GLY A 235 5.83 26.17 1.02
CA GLY A 235 6.49 26.28 -0.29
C GLY A 235 5.55 26.60 -1.45
N TYR A 236 4.28 26.18 -1.36
CA TYR A 236 3.22 26.51 -2.33
C TYR A 236 2.86 28.00 -2.40
N LEU A 237 3.27 28.82 -1.42
CA LEU A 237 3.06 30.27 -1.40
C LEU A 237 4.23 31.06 -2.01
N TYR A 238 5.38 30.42 -2.22
CA TYR A 238 6.61 31.10 -2.59
C TYR A 238 6.88 30.97 -4.09
N SER A 239 7.07 32.08 -4.79
CA SER A 239 7.41 32.06 -6.22
C SER A 239 8.78 31.42 -6.51
N SER A 240 9.63 31.28 -5.48
CA SER A 240 10.90 30.56 -5.60
C SER A 240 10.74 29.08 -5.94
N THR A 241 9.57 28.48 -5.68
CA THR A 241 9.28 27.07 -5.99
C THR A 241 8.61 26.88 -7.36
N ASP A 242 8.25 27.96 -8.07
CA ASP A 242 7.58 27.88 -9.38
C ASP A 242 8.48 27.20 -10.43
N GLY A 243 9.79 27.49 -10.38
CA GLY A 243 10.78 26.85 -11.26
C GLY A 243 10.98 25.36 -10.97
N TYR A 244 10.80 24.95 -9.71
CA TYR A 244 10.80 23.53 -9.34
C TYR A 244 9.54 22.83 -9.85
N TRP A 245 8.37 23.43 -9.62
CA TRP A 245 7.10 22.91 -10.15
C TRP A 245 7.13 22.75 -11.66
N SER A 246 7.67 23.72 -12.40
CA SER A 246 7.79 23.65 -13.86
C SER A 246 8.57 22.40 -14.33
N LYS A 247 9.55 21.93 -13.55
CA LYS A 247 10.28 20.69 -13.86
C LYS A 247 9.44 19.45 -13.58
N VAL A 248 8.78 19.40 -12.42
CA VAL A 248 7.92 18.28 -12.04
C VAL A 248 6.74 18.15 -13.01
N SER A 249 6.08 19.26 -13.33
CA SER A 249 4.99 19.31 -14.29
C SER A 249 5.39 18.89 -15.71
N ALA A 250 6.67 19.03 -16.08
CA ALA A 250 7.16 18.58 -17.38
C ALA A 250 7.44 17.06 -17.42
N CYS A 251 7.50 16.42 -16.26
CA CYS A 251 7.67 14.96 -16.12
C CYS A 251 6.32 14.21 -16.09
N LEU A 252 5.27 14.84 -15.53
CA LEU A 252 3.90 14.30 -15.48
C LEU A 252 3.32 14.08 -16.89
#